data_AF-A0A6H3NQM8-F1
#
_entry.id   AF-A0A6H3NQM8-F1
#
_cell.length_a   1.000
_cell.length_b   1.000
_cell.length_c   1.000
_cell.angle_alpha   90.00
_cell.angle_beta   90.00
_cell.angle_gamma   90.00
#
_symmetry.space_group_name_H-M   'P 1'
#
loop_
_entity.id
_entity.type
_entity.pdbx_description
1 polymer ?
#
loop_
_entity_poly.entity_id
_entity_poly.type
_entity_poly.pdbx_seq_one_letter_code
_entity_poly.pdbx_strand_id
1 'polypeptide(L)'
;MNSKNPKKWEHLLNDSDFELRLVRQTKARIRKEKTKRKVYATLAACTLFFSFVFYNEFVWEPSELSTNVHYLVEELSSESIVSLSLY
;
A
#
# COMPACT_ATOMS: atom_id res chain seq x y z
N MET A 1 -12.40 -39.52 -23.13
CA MET A 1 -13.02 -38.85 -24.29
C MET A 1 -13.58 -37.51 -23.85
N ASN A 2 -13.00 -36.41 -24.33
CA ASN A 2 -13.45 -35.05 -24.04
C ASN A 2 -14.39 -34.61 -25.17
N SER A 3 -15.69 -34.87 -25.03
CA SER A 3 -16.69 -34.46 -26.01
C SER A 3 -16.96 -32.96 -25.90
N LYS A 4 -16.06 -32.14 -26.43
CA LYS A 4 -16.32 -30.73 -26.72
C LYS A 4 -17.21 -30.64 -27.97
N ASN A 5 -18.42 -31.16 -27.87
CA ASN A 5 -19.43 -30.95 -28.90
C ASN A 5 -20.13 -29.63 -28.55
N PRO A 6 -20.03 -28.58 -29.37
CA PRO A 6 -20.73 -27.33 -29.10
C PRO A 6 -22.24 -27.64 -29.08
N LYS A 7 -22.86 -27.52 -27.90
CA LYS A 7 -24.31 -27.69 -27.76
C LYS A 7 -24.98 -26.68 -28.69
N LYS A 8 -25.86 -27.19 -29.56
CA LYS A 8 -26.68 -26.39 -30.49
C LYS A 8 -27.43 -25.32 -29.67
N TRP A 9 -27.45 -24.08 -30.14
CA TRP A 9 -28.02 -22.93 -29.41
C TRP A 9 -29.47 -23.14 -28.94
N GLU A 10 -30.23 -23.94 -29.69
CA GLU A 10 -31.59 -24.36 -29.35
C GLU A 10 -31.67 -25.12 -28.01
N HIS A 11 -30.66 -25.95 -27.70
CA HIS A 11 -30.58 -26.67 -26.42
C HIS A 11 -30.16 -25.77 -25.25
N LEU A 12 -29.56 -24.60 -25.51
CA LEU A 12 -29.19 -23.65 -24.47
C LEU A 12 -30.39 -22.79 -24.03
N LEU A 13 -31.34 -22.55 -24.93
CA LEU A 13 -32.60 -21.86 -24.63
C LEU A 13 -33.58 -22.72 -23.83
N ASN A 14 -33.49 -24.04 -23.98
CA ASN A 14 -34.31 -25.01 -23.22
C ASN A 14 -33.69 -25.37 -21.85
N ASP A 15 -32.51 -24.83 -21.53
CA ASP A 15 -31.76 -25.12 -20.32
C ASP A 15 -32.02 -23.99 -19.31
N SER A 16 -32.94 -24.21 -18.38
CA SER A 16 -33.38 -23.23 -17.36
C SER A 16 -32.22 -22.68 -16.50
N ASP A 17 -31.09 -23.39 -16.46
CA ASP A 17 -29.90 -23.01 -15.69
C ASP A 17 -28.84 -22.28 -16.54
N PHE A 18 -29.14 -21.93 -17.79
CA PHE A 18 -28.22 -21.20 -18.65
C PHE A 18 -27.89 -19.81 -18.10
N GLU A 19 -28.90 -19.03 -17.72
CA GLU A 19 -28.69 -17.70 -17.12
C GLU A 19 -27.94 -17.78 -15.80
N LEU A 20 -28.28 -18.78 -14.97
CA LEU A 20 -27.63 -19.02 -13.69
C LEU A 20 -26.13 -19.32 -13.85
N ARG A 21 -25.75 -20.09 -14.87
CA ARG A 21 -24.34 -20.37 -15.19
C ARG A 21 -23.62 -19.13 -15.71
N LEU A 22 -24.26 -18.32 -16.56
CA LEU A 22 -23.69 -17.05 -17.02
C LEU A 22 -23.45 -16.09 -15.85
N VAL A 23 -24.44 -15.89 -14.98
CA VAL A 23 -24.31 -15.03 -13.80
C VAL A 23 -23.20 -15.53 -12.88
N ARG A 24 -23.12 -16.84 -12.62
CA ARG A 24 -22.04 -17.44 -11.80
C ARG A 24 -20.67 -17.22 -12.42
N GLN A 25 -20.51 -17.44 -13.73
CA GLN A 25 -19.24 -17.24 -14.42
C GLN A 25 -18.81 -15.77 -14.42
N THR A 26 -19.72 -14.85 -14.70
CA THR A 26 -19.44 -13.40 -14.71
C THR A 26 -19.09 -12.91 -13.31
N LYS A 27 -19.85 -13.32 -12.29
CA LYS A 27 -19.57 -12.97 -10.89
C LYS A 27 -18.22 -13.51 -10.42
N ALA A 28 -17.85 -14.73 -10.83
CA ALA A 28 -16.55 -15.32 -10.52
C ALA A 28 -15.39 -14.56 -11.21
N ARG A 29 -15.56 -14.16 -12.48
CA ARG A 29 -14.57 -13.35 -13.20
C ARG A 29 -14.36 -11.98 -12.55
N ILE A 30 -15.44 -11.27 -12.25
CA ILE A 30 -15.39 -9.95 -11.56
C ILE A 30 -14.71 -10.08 -10.20
N ARG A 31 -15.05 -11.13 -9.42
CA ARG A 31 -14.40 -11.36 -8.11
C ARG A 31 -12.90 -11.59 -8.26
N LYS A 32 -12.49 -12.42 -9.24
CA LYS A 32 -11.07 -12.70 -9.51
C LYS A 32 -10.31 -11.44 -9.92
N GLU A 33 -10.90 -10.59 -10.76
CA GLU A 33 -10.30 -9.32 -11.17
C GLU A 33 -10.20 -8.31 -10.03
N LYS A 34 -11.25 -8.19 -9.20
CA LYS A 34 -11.21 -7.34 -7.99
C LYS A 34 -10.12 -7.78 -7.02
N THR A 35 -9.98 -9.08 -6.79
CA THR A 35 -8.91 -9.61 -5.91
C THR A 35 -7.53 -9.31 -6.49
N LYS A 36 -7.31 -9.52 -7.80
CA LYS A 36 -6.05 -9.16 -8.45
C LYS A 36 -5.72 -7.68 -8.29
N ARG A 37 -6.66 -6.78 -8.58
CA ARG A 37 -6.48 -5.33 -8.42
C ARG A 37 -6.12 -4.96 -6.98
N LYS A 38 -6.78 -5.57 -5.99
CA LYS A 38 -6.45 -5.35 -4.57
C LYS A 38 -5.02 -5.79 -4.26
N VAL A 39 -4.59 -6.96 -4.73
CA VAL A 39 -3.22 -7.44 -4.53
C VAL A 39 -2.20 -6.48 -5.16
N TYR A 40 -2.42 -6.03 -6.40
CA TYR A 40 -1.52 -5.07 -7.05
C TYR A 40 -1.48 -3.71 -6.32
N ALA A 41 -2.63 -3.19 -5.89
CA ALA A 41 -2.70 -1.94 -5.15
C ALA A 41 -2.00 -2.05 -3.77
N THR A 42 -2.16 -3.19 -3.10
CA THR A 42 -1.51 -3.44 -1.80
C THR A 42 0.00 -3.55 -1.98
N LEU A 43 0.46 -4.28 -3.01
CA LEU A 43 1.87 -4.39 -3.34
C LEU A 43 2.48 -3.02 -3.65
N ALA A 44 1.83 -2.22 -4.50
CA ALA A 44 2.28 -0.88 -4.82
C ALA A 44 2.36 0.03 -3.58
N ALA A 45 1.35 -0.03 -2.70
CA ALA A 45 1.34 0.72 -1.46
C ALA A 45 2.47 0.30 -0.51
N CYS A 46 2.71 -1.01 -0.36
CA CYS A 46 3.82 -1.53 0.43
C CYS A 46 5.17 -1.07 -0.13
N THR A 47 5.37 -1.15 -1.45
CA THR A 47 6.61 -0.70 -2.09
C THR A 47 6.84 0.79 -1.85
N LEU A 48 5.82 1.64 -2.03
CA LEU A 48 5.92 3.07 -1.77
C LEU A 48 6.22 3.36 -0.30
N PHE A 49 5.59 2.64 0.62
CA PHE A 49 5.86 2.79 2.06
C PHE A 49 7.30 2.40 2.40
N PHE A 50 7.79 1.27 1.90
CA PHE A 50 9.17 0.86 2.10
C PHE A 50 10.16 1.86 1.50
N SER A 51 9.93 2.33 0.27
CA SER A 51 10.76 3.39 -0.31
C SER A 51 10.73 4.64 0.57
N PHE A 52 9.57 5.09 1.03
CA PHE A 52 9.48 6.26 1.90
C PHE A 52 10.27 6.10 3.20
N VAL A 53 10.16 4.96 3.88
CA VAL A 53 10.90 4.70 5.12
C VAL A 53 12.41 4.66 4.87
N PHE A 54 12.87 3.88 3.89
CA PHE A 54 14.30 3.74 3.61
C PHE A 54 14.95 5.01 3.07
N TYR A 55 14.26 5.78 2.22
CA TYR A 55 14.81 7.05 1.74
C TYR A 55 14.80 8.13 2.84
N ASN A 56 13.81 8.17 3.74
CA ASN A 56 13.77 9.19 4.80
C ASN A 56 14.67 8.84 6.00
N GLU A 57 14.82 7.57 6.39
CA GLU A 57 15.82 7.18 7.39
C GLU A 57 17.25 7.51 6.93
N PHE A 58 17.50 7.55 5.61
CA PHE A 58 18.80 7.95 5.07
C PHE A 58 19.01 9.48 5.01
N VAL A 59 17.93 10.28 5.03
CA VAL A 59 18.02 11.74 4.96
C VAL A 59 18.26 12.38 6.33
N TRP A 60 17.93 11.69 7.43
CA TRP A 60 18.32 12.11 8.77
C TRP A 60 19.55 11.37 9.23
N GLU A 61 20.72 11.85 8.79
CA GLU A 61 21.98 11.44 9.40
C GLU A 61 21.95 11.89 10.88
N PRO A 62 22.02 10.97 11.88
CA PRO A 62 21.84 11.33 13.29
C PRO A 62 22.87 12.34 13.79
N SER A 63 24.03 12.41 13.11
CA SER A 63 25.13 13.34 13.38
C SER A 63 24.75 14.80 13.14
N GLU A 64 23.96 15.10 12.10
CA GLU A 64 23.56 16.47 11.80
C GLU A 64 22.54 16.99 12.82
N LEU A 65 21.62 16.12 13.26
CA LEU A 65 20.63 16.50 14.27
C LEU A 65 21.25 16.65 15.66
N SER A 66 22.19 15.77 16.05
CA SER A 66 22.88 15.90 17.34
C SER A 66 23.71 17.18 17.44
N THR A 67 24.34 17.57 16.33
CA THR A 67 25.20 18.76 16.29
C THR A 67 24.36 20.03 16.43
N ASN A 68 23.25 20.13 15.71
CA ASN A 68 22.34 21.29 15.80
C ASN A 68 21.64 21.37 17.17
N VAL A 69 21.28 20.24 17.77
CA VAL A 69 20.72 20.21 19.13
C VAL A 69 21.77 20.63 20.16
N HIS A 70 23.04 20.24 19.98
CA HIS A 70 24.12 20.67 20.87
C HIS A 70 24.31 22.19 20.84
N TYR A 71 24.31 22.80 19.64
CA TYR A 71 24.38 24.26 19.51
C TYR A 71 23.21 24.97 20.20
N LEU A 72 21.99 24.48 20.02
CA LEU A 72 20.81 25.06 20.66
C LEU A 72 20.84 24.91 22.19
N VAL A 73 21.33 23.77 22.69
CA VAL A 73 21.50 23.54 24.13
C VAL A 73 22.59 24.42 24.71
N GLU A 74 23.72 24.59 24.02
CA GLU A 74 24.79 25.49 24.44
C GLU A 74 24.32 26.95 24.49
N GLU A 75 23.61 27.43 23.46
CA GLU A 75 23.04 28.79 23.42
C GLU A 75 22.06 29.04 24.59
N LEU A 76 21.11 28.11 24.81
CA LEU A 76 20.15 28.19 25.91
C LEU A 76 20.83 28.11 27.29
N SER A 77 21.88 27.31 27.43
CA SER A 77 22.66 27.22 28.66
C SER A 77 23.50 28.47 28.92
N SER A 78 23.99 29.12 27.87
CA SER A 78 24.77 30.35 27.94
C SER A 78 23.92 31.54 28.41
N GLU A 79 22.69 31.69 27.89
CA GLU A 79 21.75 32.69 28.41
C GLU A 79 21.34 32.41 29.88
N SER A 80 21.29 31.14 30.28
CA SER A 80 21.03 30.76 31.68
C SER A 80 22.18 31.13 32.63
N ILE A 81 23.42 31.14 32.13
CA ILE A 81 24.61 31.49 32.94
C ILE A 81 24.76 33.02 33.07
N VAL A 82 24.42 33.78 32.02
CA VAL A 82 24.47 35.26 32.05
C VAL A 82 23.36 35.83 32.96
N SER A 83 22.23 35.14 33.10
CA SER A 83 21.16 35.56 34.03
C SER A 83 21.41 35.16 35.49
N LEU A 84 22.31 34.20 35.76
CA LEU A 84 22.68 33.79 37.13
C LEU A 84 23.85 34.60 37.72
N SER A 85 24.60 35.34 36.89
CA SER A 85 25.68 36.24 37.35
C SER A 85 25.22 37.66 37.68
N LEU A 86 23.91 37.94 37.60
CA LEU A 86 23.29 39.23 37.90
C LEU A 86 22.60 39.26 39.28
N TYR A 87 22.89 38.30 40.16
CA TYR A 87 22.45 38.29 41.55
C TYR A 87 23.62 38.07 42.53
#